data_AF-A0A257IVM3-F1
#
_entry.id   AF-A0A257IVM3-F1
#
_cell.length_a   1.000
_cell.length_b   1.000
_cell.length_c   1.000
_cell.angle_alpha   90.00
_cell.angle_beta   90.00
_cell.angle_gamma   90.00
#
_symmetry.space_group_name_H-M   'P 1'
#
loop_
_entity.id
_entity.type
_entity.pdbx_description
1 polymer ?
#
loop_
_entity_poly.entity_id
_entity_poly.type
_entity_poly.pdbx_seq_one_letter_code
_entity_poly.pdbx_strand_id
1 'polypeptide(L)'
;MKILFFLILILALSRCTTKKEESIVISQGFSQNPIEPRKAFKVTNNLDLYFCIEHAKTKKYNYYHSKIDEKKWSNLKLAVERLVDLNKKGLNENLVDLPISEIEYNLNNLSGKIENCTIRPNKEFIILLELLDTLDSSQAQKIDYYPFKSKVLFEDFTIPPPIERN
;
A
#
# COMPACT_ATOMS: atom_id res chain seq x y z
N MET A 1 -17.02 43.00 -27.66
CA MET A 1 -16.34 42.80 -26.35
C MET A 1 -16.89 41.63 -25.53
N LYS A 2 -18.20 41.32 -25.52
CA LYS A 2 -18.76 40.24 -24.68
C LYS A 2 -18.26 38.82 -25.02
N ILE A 3 -17.99 38.54 -26.30
CA ILE A 3 -17.50 37.22 -26.76
C ILE A 3 -16.06 36.95 -26.30
N LEU A 4 -15.21 37.98 -26.26
CA LEU A 4 -13.82 37.85 -25.84
C LEU A 4 -13.70 37.53 -24.34
N PHE A 5 -14.60 38.09 -23.53
CA PHE A 5 -14.67 37.80 -22.09
C PHE A 5 -15.11 36.36 -21.80
N PHE A 6 -16.00 35.81 -22.63
CA PHE A 6 -16.48 34.43 -22.50
C PHE A 6 -15.39 33.40 -22.82
N LEU A 7 -14.55 33.68 -23.83
CA LEU A 7 -13.41 32.82 -24.20
C LEU A 7 -12.31 32.79 -23.13
N ILE A 8 -12.02 33.93 -22.51
CA ILE A 8 -11.03 34.01 -21.40
C ILE A 8 -11.54 33.26 -20.16
N LEU A 9 -12.86 33.30 -19.89
CA LEU A 9 -13.47 32.58 -18.78
C LEU A 9 -13.40 31.05 -18.97
N ILE A 10 -13.60 30.56 -20.20
CA ILE A 10 -13.49 29.13 -20.54
C ILE A 10 -12.03 28.64 -20.43
N LEU A 11 -11.06 29.46 -20.85
CA LEU A 11 -9.63 29.17 -20.71
C LEU A 11 -9.15 29.21 -19.25
N ALA A 12 -9.78 30.02 -18.39
CA ALA A 12 -9.50 30.05 -16.96
C ALA A 12 -10.08 28.83 -16.21
N LEU A 13 -11.24 28.32 -16.64
CA LEU A 13 -11.89 27.14 -16.05
C LEU A 13 -11.28 25.80 -16.52
N SER A 14 -10.50 25.80 -17.61
CA SER A 14 -9.84 24.58 -18.12
C SER A 14 -8.52 24.25 -17.44
N ARG A 15 -8.02 25.09 -16.52
CA ARG A 15 -6.96 24.72 -15.56
C ARG A 15 -7.53 24.06 -14.31
N CYS A 16 -8.39 23.06 -14.50
CA CYS A 16 -8.62 22.07 -13.48
C CYS A 16 -7.43 21.10 -13.54
N THR A 17 -6.27 21.50 -12.99
CA THR A 17 -5.21 20.53 -12.68
C THR A 17 -5.75 19.64 -11.57
N THR A 18 -6.45 18.58 -11.93
CA THR A 18 -6.76 17.48 -11.03
C THR A 18 -5.43 16.95 -10.52
N LYS A 19 -5.03 17.40 -9.32
CA LYS A 19 -3.90 16.81 -8.61
C LYS A 19 -4.18 15.31 -8.53
N LYS A 20 -3.27 14.52 -9.07
CA LYS A 20 -3.34 13.06 -9.00
C LYS A 20 -3.41 12.68 -7.52
N GLU A 21 -4.38 11.86 -7.13
CA GLU A 21 -4.52 11.37 -5.74
C GLU A 21 -3.21 10.73 -5.30
N GLU A 22 -2.63 11.18 -4.18
CA GLU A 22 -1.51 10.46 -3.61
C GLU A 22 -2.02 9.22 -2.88
N SER A 23 -1.34 8.10 -3.05
CA SER A 23 -1.73 6.86 -2.40
C SER A 23 -0.55 5.93 -2.16
N ILE A 24 -0.65 5.16 -1.09
CA ILE A 24 0.23 4.04 -0.78
C ILE A 24 -0.65 2.79 -0.65
N VAL A 25 -0.32 1.74 -1.39
CA VAL A 25 -0.96 0.43 -1.31
C VAL A 25 0.07 -0.58 -0.82
N ILE A 26 -0.26 -1.32 0.24
CA ILE A 26 0.64 -2.31 0.86
C ILE A 26 -0.09 -3.63 0.94
N SER A 27 0.58 -4.68 0.50
CA SER A 27 0.04 -6.04 0.47
C SER A 27 0.85 -6.93 1.42
N GLN A 28 0.16 -7.74 2.22
CA GLN A 28 0.74 -8.64 3.22
C GLN A 28 0.19 -10.07 3.11
N GLY A 29 0.91 -11.03 3.69
CA GLY A 29 0.46 -12.42 3.85
C GLY A 29 0.75 -13.31 2.64
N PHE A 30 1.85 -13.02 1.94
CA PHE A 30 2.45 -13.92 0.94
C PHE A 30 3.75 -14.54 1.46
N SER A 31 3.90 -14.62 2.79
CA SER A 31 4.98 -15.37 3.44
C SER A 31 4.85 -16.85 3.11
N GLN A 32 5.93 -17.61 3.33
CA GLN A 32 5.91 -19.07 3.15
C GLN A 32 4.98 -19.79 4.14
N ASN A 33 4.38 -19.05 5.09
CA ASN A 33 3.43 -19.56 6.06
C ASN A 33 1.99 -19.52 5.51
N PRO A 34 1.42 -20.64 5.06
CA PRO A 34 0.09 -20.68 4.44
C PRO A 34 -1.06 -20.38 5.42
N ILE A 35 -0.75 -20.23 6.72
CA ILE A 35 -1.70 -19.94 7.79
C ILE A 35 -1.85 -18.41 8.01
N GLU A 36 -0.87 -17.61 7.58
CA GLU A 36 -0.94 -16.16 7.71
C GLU A 36 -2.03 -15.58 6.80
N PRO A 37 -2.97 -14.78 7.34
CA PRO A 37 -4.02 -14.20 6.53
C PRO A 37 -3.43 -13.13 5.59
N ARG A 38 -3.84 -13.17 4.32
CA ARG A 38 -3.55 -12.08 3.39
C ARG A 38 -4.20 -10.79 3.86
N LYS A 39 -3.47 -9.68 3.79
CA LYS A 39 -4.00 -8.35 4.08
C LYS A 39 -3.62 -7.39 2.96
N ALA A 40 -4.45 -6.38 2.75
CA ALA A 40 -4.12 -5.27 1.88
C ALA A 40 -4.56 -3.96 2.54
N PHE A 41 -3.76 -2.92 2.37
CA PHE A 41 -4.02 -1.57 2.88
C PHE A 41 -3.89 -0.59 1.72
N LYS A 42 -4.80 0.37 1.59
CA LYS A 42 -4.63 1.56 0.77
C LYS A 42 -4.85 2.78 1.65
N VAL A 43 -3.86 3.66 1.67
CA VAL A 43 -3.94 4.96 2.34
C VAL A 43 -3.84 6.06 1.29
N THR A 44 -4.68 7.08 1.39
CA THR A 44 -4.68 8.24 0.46
C THR A 44 -4.30 9.55 1.17
N ASN A 45 -3.95 10.58 0.40
CA ASN A 45 -3.79 11.93 0.93
C ASN A 45 -5.07 12.59 1.47
N ASN A 46 -6.24 11.99 1.23
CA ASN A 46 -7.50 12.39 1.87
C ASN A 46 -7.69 11.73 3.25
N LEU A 47 -6.63 11.10 3.76
CA LEU A 47 -6.57 10.36 5.02
C LEU A 47 -7.54 9.17 5.09
N ASP A 48 -8.05 8.73 3.94
CA ASP A 48 -8.81 7.49 3.85
C ASP A 48 -7.88 6.30 3.92
N LEU A 49 -8.18 5.40 4.86
CA LEU A 49 -7.63 4.06 4.93
C LEU A 49 -8.71 3.08 4.48
N TYR A 50 -8.40 2.31 3.45
CA TYR A 50 -9.13 1.09 3.12
C TYR A 50 -8.25 -0.10 3.45
N PHE A 51 -8.81 -1.16 4.01
CA PHE A 51 -8.08 -2.40 4.16
C PHE A 51 -8.98 -3.62 4.04
N CYS A 52 -8.38 -4.76 3.70
CA CYS A 52 -9.07 -6.03 3.72
C CYS A 52 -8.22 -7.12 4.35
N ILE A 53 -8.89 -8.09 4.96
CA ILE A 53 -8.26 -9.25 5.61
C ILE A 53 -8.90 -10.52 5.06
N GLU A 54 -8.07 -11.45 4.62
CA GLU A 54 -8.49 -12.78 4.21
C GLU A 54 -8.98 -13.58 5.42
N HIS A 55 -10.15 -14.18 5.29
CA HIS A 55 -10.65 -15.17 6.22
C HIS A 55 -9.98 -16.52 5.93
N ALA A 56 -9.09 -16.94 6.84
CA ALA A 56 -8.20 -18.09 6.68
C ALA A 56 -8.88 -19.39 6.19
N LYS A 57 -10.15 -19.62 6.56
CA LYS A 57 -10.88 -20.85 6.18
C LYS A 57 -11.63 -20.79 4.86
N THR A 58 -12.03 -19.59 4.41
CA THR A 58 -12.99 -19.46 3.30
C THR A 58 -12.42 -18.74 2.08
N LYS A 59 -11.19 -18.21 2.17
CA LYS A 59 -10.57 -17.38 1.12
C LYS A 59 -11.45 -16.19 0.69
N LYS A 60 -12.33 -15.75 1.61
CA LYS A 60 -13.19 -14.57 1.47
C LYS A 60 -12.51 -13.40 2.17
N TYR A 61 -12.77 -12.19 1.70
CA TYR A 61 -12.21 -10.98 2.28
C TYR A 61 -13.27 -10.21 3.07
N ASN A 62 -12.91 -9.76 4.26
CA ASN A 62 -13.64 -8.70 4.96
C ASN A 62 -12.99 -7.37 4.61
N TYR A 63 -13.80 -6.38 4.26
CA TYR A 63 -13.34 -5.04 3.88
C TYR A 63 -13.69 -4.04 4.97
N TYR A 64 -12.82 -3.04 5.11
CA TYR A 64 -12.92 -2.03 6.12
C TYR A 64 -12.51 -0.66 5.57
N HIS A 65 -13.09 0.37 6.15
CA HIS A 65 -12.76 1.77 5.93
C HIS A 65 -12.54 2.46 7.27
N SER A 66 -11.57 3.36 7.31
CA SER A 66 -11.31 4.23 8.44
C SER A 66 -10.70 5.54 7.97
N LYS A 67 -10.59 6.49 8.90
CA LYS A 67 -9.76 7.67 8.74
C LYS A 67 -8.49 7.51 9.55
N ILE A 68 -7.39 8.04 9.04
CA ILE A 68 -6.14 8.19 9.77
C ILE A 68 -5.88 9.65 10.07
N ASP A 69 -4.99 9.93 11.01
CA ASP A 69 -4.52 11.29 11.23
C ASP A 69 -3.36 11.65 10.28
N GLU A 70 -3.13 12.95 10.12
CA GLU A 70 -2.05 13.50 9.29
C GLU A 70 -0.65 13.02 9.71
N LYS A 71 -0.47 12.73 11.01
CA LYS A 71 0.81 12.25 11.54
C LYS A 71 1.08 10.83 11.06
N LYS A 72 0.10 9.94 11.11
CA LYS A 72 0.18 8.57 10.56
C LYS A 72 0.43 8.61 9.06
N TRP A 73 -0.28 9.48 8.32
CA TRP A 73 -0.05 9.65 6.88
C TRP A 73 1.37 10.11 6.57
N SER A 74 1.86 11.13 7.29
CA SER A 74 3.21 11.67 7.11
C SER A 74 4.29 10.64 7.45
N ASN A 75 4.12 9.89 8.54
CA ASN A 75 5.04 8.82 8.92
C ASN A 75 5.07 7.70 7.88
N LEU A 76 3.91 7.31 7.35
CA LEU A 76 3.79 6.29 6.32
C LEU A 76 4.53 6.70 5.04
N LYS A 77 4.33 7.95 4.58
CA LYS A 77 5.06 8.50 3.43
C LYS A 77 6.57 8.45 3.64
N LEU A 78 7.05 8.95 4.77
CA LEU A 78 8.48 8.96 5.08
C LEU A 78 9.08 7.54 5.13
N ALA A 79 8.35 6.58 5.69
CA ALA A 79 8.79 5.19 5.72
C ALA A 79 8.91 4.62 4.30
N VAL A 80 7.91 4.83 3.44
CA VAL A 80 7.93 4.37 2.05
C VAL A 80 9.02 5.06 1.23
N GLU A 81 9.18 6.38 1.34
CA GLU A 81 10.24 7.13 0.65
C GLU A 81 11.63 6.60 1.00
N ARG A 82 11.89 6.31 2.28
CA ARG A 82 13.16 5.70 2.71
C ARG A 82 13.35 4.29 2.20
N LEU A 83 12.31 3.46 2.19
CA LEU A 83 12.37 2.11 1.61
C LEU A 83 12.68 2.16 0.11
N VAL A 84 12.10 3.13 -0.61
CA VAL A 84 12.42 3.36 -2.02
C VAL A 84 13.89 3.73 -2.21
N ASP A 85 14.42 4.62 -1.37
CA ASP A 85 15.83 5.02 -1.44
C ASP A 85 16.78 3.85 -1.13
N LEU A 86 16.44 3.00 -0.15
CA LEU A 86 17.22 1.80 0.17
C LEU A 86 17.18 0.80 -0.98
N ASN A 87 16.00 0.57 -1.57
CA ASN A 87 15.84 -0.32 -2.71
C ASN A 87 16.64 0.15 -3.94
N LYS A 88 16.65 1.46 -4.22
CA LYS A 88 17.45 2.05 -5.31
C LYS A 88 18.96 1.90 -5.11
N LYS A 89 19.43 1.89 -3.86
CA LYS A 89 20.85 1.75 -3.51
C LYS A 89 21.34 0.30 -3.56
N GLY A 90 20.46 -0.67 -3.81
CA GLY A 90 20.83 -2.09 -3.86
C GLY A 90 21.34 -2.65 -2.53
N LEU A 91 21.05 -1.98 -1.40
CA LEU A 91 21.46 -2.39 -0.05
C LEU A 91 20.59 -3.54 0.51
N ASN A 92 20.17 -4.45 -0.37
CA ASN A 92 19.36 -5.62 -0.05
C ASN A 92 20.30 -6.78 0.36
N GLU A 93 20.92 -6.68 1.53
CA GLU A 93 21.77 -7.74 2.07
C GLU A 93 20.97 -8.69 2.98
N ASN A 94 20.90 -9.96 2.57
CA ASN A 94 20.31 -11.13 3.25
C ASN A 94 18.77 -11.20 3.29
N LEU A 95 18.26 -12.33 2.76
CA LEU A 95 16.86 -12.66 2.52
C LEU A 95 16.20 -13.15 3.82
N VAL A 96 15.23 -12.39 4.33
CA VAL A 96 14.29 -12.85 5.37
C VAL A 96 12.90 -12.82 4.75
N ASP A 97 12.12 -13.88 4.98
CA ASP A 97 10.72 -13.95 4.58
C ASP A 97 9.94 -12.88 5.36
N LEU A 98 9.59 -11.79 4.67
CA LEU A 98 8.88 -10.67 5.26
C LEU A 98 7.39 -10.76 4.94
N PRO A 99 6.51 -10.36 5.87
CA PRO A 99 5.07 -10.47 5.66
C PRO A 99 4.55 -9.49 4.60
N ILE A 100 5.34 -8.49 4.17
CA ILE A 100 4.96 -7.55 3.09
C ILE A 100 5.46 -8.10 1.75
N SER A 101 4.57 -8.23 0.78
CA SER A 101 4.92 -8.69 -0.57
C SER A 101 5.16 -7.55 -1.54
N GLU A 102 4.33 -6.50 -1.46
CA GLU A 102 4.33 -5.41 -2.42
C GLU A 102 4.00 -4.09 -1.73
N ILE A 103 4.71 -3.03 -2.13
CA ILE A 103 4.41 -1.64 -1.81
C ILE A 103 4.27 -0.88 -3.13
N GLU A 104 3.06 -0.48 -3.49
CA GLU A 104 2.81 0.45 -4.60
C GLU A 104 2.61 1.86 -4.04
N TYR A 105 3.24 2.85 -4.67
CA TYR A 105 3.19 4.22 -4.22
C TYR A 105 2.98 5.18 -5.39
N ASN A 106 2.17 6.20 -5.14
CA ASN A 106 1.99 7.37 -5.99
C ASN A 106 2.02 8.58 -5.07
N LEU A 107 3.18 9.19 -4.92
CA LEU A 107 3.44 10.39 -4.12
C LEU A 107 3.83 11.52 -5.08
N ASN A 108 3.65 12.79 -4.69
CA ASN A 108 3.79 14.00 -5.53
C ASN A 108 4.65 13.85 -6.80
N ASN A 109 5.94 13.50 -6.62
CA ASN A 109 6.92 13.35 -7.71
C ASN A 109 7.54 11.95 -7.79
N LEU A 110 6.97 10.98 -7.07
CA LEU A 110 7.54 9.65 -6.89
C LEU A 110 6.44 8.61 -7.02
N SER A 111 6.48 7.83 -8.09
CA SER A 111 5.54 6.71 -8.29
C SER A 111 6.28 5.45 -8.70
N GLY A 112 5.81 4.30 -8.23
CA GLY A 112 6.42 3.02 -8.54
C GLY A 112 5.89 1.91 -7.67
N LYS A 113 6.60 0.78 -7.72
CA LYS A 113 6.30 -0.40 -6.91
C LYS A 113 7.61 -0.99 -6.37
N ILE A 114 7.54 -1.56 -5.17
CA ILE A 114 8.56 -2.44 -4.61
C ILE A 114 7.90 -3.82 -4.53
N GLU A 115 8.33 -4.74 -5.38
CA GLU A 115 7.83 -6.12 -5.41
C GLU A 115 8.79 -7.03 -4.66
N ASN A 116 8.28 -8.16 -4.18
CA ASN A 116 9.04 -9.15 -3.43
C ASN A 116 9.89 -8.44 -2.39
N CYS A 117 9.25 -7.77 -1.43
CA CYS A 117 9.94 -7.04 -0.37
C CYS A 117 10.70 -8.01 0.55
N THR A 118 11.65 -8.77 0.00
CA THR A 118 12.74 -9.48 0.67
C THR A 118 13.82 -8.46 1.01
N ILE A 119 13.41 -7.38 1.66
CA ILE A 119 14.30 -6.37 2.21
C ILE A 119 14.73 -6.92 3.57
N ARG A 120 15.98 -6.76 4.00
CA ARG A 120 16.30 -7.04 5.39
C ARG A 120 15.38 -6.17 6.26
N PRO A 121 14.68 -6.71 7.29
CA PRO A 121 13.91 -5.88 8.20
C PRO A 121 14.84 -4.82 8.78
N ASN A 122 14.72 -3.61 8.25
CA ASN A 122 15.43 -2.44 8.70
C ASN A 122 14.47 -1.64 9.58
N LYS A 123 15.00 -0.61 10.22
CA LYS A 123 14.22 0.20 11.16
C LYS A 123 12.96 0.76 10.49
N GLU A 124 13.05 1.15 9.22
CA GLU A 124 11.96 1.71 8.44
C GLU A 124 10.87 0.67 8.15
N PHE A 125 11.26 -0.58 7.88
CA PHE A 125 10.35 -1.69 7.69
C PHE A 125 9.62 -2.07 8.98
N ILE A 126 10.33 -2.09 10.12
CA ILE A 126 9.71 -2.32 11.44
C ILE A 126 8.71 -1.21 11.75
N ILE A 127 9.08 0.05 11.53
CA ILE A 127 8.17 1.19 11.68
C ILE A 127 6.95 1.05 10.77
N LEU A 128 7.13 0.59 9.53
CA LEU A 128 6.02 0.35 8.61
C LEU A 128 5.07 -0.72 9.15
N LEU A 129 5.58 -1.84 9.65
CA LEU A 129 4.76 -2.90 10.25
C LEU A 129 4.02 -2.40 11.49
N GLU A 130 4.71 -1.73 12.41
CA GLU A 130 4.09 -1.14 13.60
C GLU A 130 2.98 -0.15 13.24
N LEU A 131 3.20 0.68 12.21
CA LEU A 131 2.17 1.58 11.70
C LEU A 131 0.97 0.78 11.20
N LEU A 132 1.17 -0.26 10.38
CA LEU A 132 0.07 -1.08 9.84
C LEU A 132 -0.73 -1.79 10.93
N ASP A 133 -0.08 -2.29 11.97
CA ASP A 133 -0.76 -2.92 13.11
C ASP A 133 -1.68 -1.93 13.86
N THR A 134 -1.26 -0.66 13.98
CA THR A 134 -2.10 0.39 14.56
C THR A 134 -3.23 0.86 13.64
N LEU A 135 -3.14 0.57 12.34
CA LEU A 135 -4.17 0.88 11.36
C LEU A 135 -5.28 -0.17 11.31
N ASP A 136 -4.96 -1.43 11.65
CA ASP A 136 -5.84 -2.60 11.52
C ASP A 136 -7.02 -2.62 12.52
N SER A 137 -6.88 -2.02 13.72
CA SER A 137 -7.56 -2.61 14.89
C SER A 137 -8.47 -1.73 15.75
N SER A 138 -8.41 -0.40 15.73
CA SER A 138 -9.09 0.39 16.80
C SER A 138 -10.33 1.19 16.40
N GLN A 139 -10.54 1.52 15.11
CA GLN A 139 -11.62 2.45 14.69
C GLN A 139 -12.23 2.15 13.32
N ALA A 140 -11.99 0.97 12.76
CA ALA A 140 -12.40 0.67 11.40
C ALA A 140 -13.88 0.28 11.28
N GLN A 141 -14.59 0.91 10.36
CA GLN A 141 -15.94 0.52 9.95
C GLN A 141 -15.85 -0.59 8.90
N LYS A 142 -16.59 -1.68 9.10
CA LYS A 142 -16.73 -2.71 8.06
C LYS A 142 -17.52 -2.15 6.87
N ILE A 143 -17.04 -2.40 5.66
CA ILE A 143 -17.70 -2.05 4.40
C ILE A 143 -17.93 -3.31 3.56
N ASP A 144 -18.79 -3.21 2.55
CA ASP A 144 -19.12 -4.36 1.71
C ASP A 144 -17.95 -4.76 0.81
N TYR A 145 -17.28 -3.79 0.21
CA TYR A 145 -16.24 -4.03 -0.78
C TYR A 145 -15.33 -2.82 -1.01
N TYR A 146 -14.05 -3.09 -1.31
CA TYR A 146 -13.13 -2.12 -1.89
C TYR A 146 -12.31 -2.78 -3.02
N PRO A 147 -12.18 -2.14 -4.19
CA PRO A 147 -11.49 -2.73 -5.35
C PRO A 147 -9.97 -2.64 -5.24
N PHE A 148 -9.37 -3.47 -4.40
CA PHE A 148 -7.93 -3.73 -4.48
C PHE A 148 -7.59 -4.44 -5.79
N LYS A 149 -6.37 -4.22 -6.31
CA LYS A 149 -5.90 -4.92 -7.52
C LYS A 149 -5.94 -6.42 -7.28
N SER A 150 -6.32 -7.19 -8.30
CA SER A 150 -6.44 -8.65 -8.16
C SER A 150 -5.15 -9.33 -7.73
N LYS A 151 -4.00 -8.86 -8.23
CA LYS A 151 -2.66 -9.30 -7.82
C LYS A 151 -2.42 -9.22 -6.30
N VAL A 152 -2.96 -8.19 -5.65
CA VAL A 152 -2.88 -7.96 -4.20
C VAL A 152 -3.69 -8.99 -3.40
N LEU A 153 -4.72 -9.60 -4.00
CA LEU A 153 -5.65 -10.49 -3.31
C LEU A 153 -5.54 -11.96 -3.75
N PHE A 154 -5.16 -12.22 -4.99
CA PHE A 154 -5.41 -13.50 -5.64
C PHE A 154 -4.18 -14.16 -6.27
N GLU A 155 -3.00 -13.52 -6.30
CA GLU A 155 -1.81 -14.21 -6.78
C GLU A 155 -1.37 -15.29 -5.76
N ASP A 156 -1.38 -16.54 -6.19
CA ASP A 156 -0.72 -17.62 -5.48
C ASP A 156 0.77 -17.57 -5.81
N PHE A 157 1.59 -17.10 -4.86
CA PHE A 157 3.03 -17.37 -4.95
C PHE A 157 3.22 -18.85 -4.66
N THR A 158 3.51 -19.60 -5.71
CA THR A 158 3.75 -21.04 -5.65
C THR A 158 4.88 -21.37 -4.68
N ILE A 159 4.53 -22.19 -3.69
CA ILE A 159 5.30 -23.18 -2.92
C ILE A 159 6.82 -22.92 -2.76
N PRO A 160 7.35 -22.84 -1.51
CA PRO A 160 8.80 -22.76 -1.30
C PRO A 160 9.51 -23.96 -1.98
N PRO A 161 10.74 -23.76 -2.49
CA PRO A 161 11.49 -24.85 -3.12
C PRO A 161 11.58 -26.05 -2.16
N PRO A 162 11.48 -27.29 -2.67
CA PRO A 162 11.50 -28.48 -1.84
C PRO A 162 12.73 -28.46 -0.93
N ILE A 163 12.52 -28.74 0.36
CA ILE A 163 13.60 -28.93 1.33
C ILE A 163 14.44 -30.09 0.81
N GLU A 164 15.66 -29.80 0.35
CA GLU A 164 16.65 -30.84 0.07
C GLU A 164 16.94 -31.55 1.40
N ARG A 165 16.38 -32.75 1.56
CA ARG A 165 16.80 -33.65 2.63
C ARG A 165 18.15 -34.24 2.20
N ASN A 166 19.20 -33.85 2.90
CA ASN A 166 20.52 -34.49 2.85
C ASN A 166 20.42 -36.00 3.08
#